data_AF-A0A9X6ADK1-F1
#
_entry.id   AF-A0A9X6ADK1-F1
#
_cell.length_a   1.000
_cell.length_b   1.000
_cell.length_c   1.000
_cell.angle_alpha   90.00
_cell.angle_beta   90.00
_cell.angle_gamma   90.00
#
_symmetry.space_group_name_H-M   'P 1'
#
loop_
_entity.id
_entity.type
_entity.pdbx_description
1 polymer ?
#
loop_
_entity_poly.entity_id
_entity_poly.type
_entity_poly.pdbx_seq_one_letter_code
_entity_poly.pdbx_strand_id
1 'polypeptide(L)'
;MHDTPKSDAGAAERRSGVRRAFVASLTGTALEWYDFAVYSAAAALVFGDLFFPSEDPLTGTLLAFSTYAVGYVSRPIGGFVFGRLGDVIGRKKVLIATLVLIGVATFLIGLLP
;
A
#
# COMPACT_ATOMS: atom_id res chain seq x y z
N MET A 1 -45.09 13.29 -26.14
CA MET A 1 -44.11 12.20 -26.17
C MET A 1 -42.70 12.78 -26.09
N HIS A 2 -42.13 12.89 -24.89
CA HIS A 2 -40.68 12.80 -24.62
C HIS A 2 -40.41 13.09 -23.13
N ASP A 3 -40.66 12.10 -22.27
CA ASP A 3 -40.03 12.06 -20.95
C ASP A 3 -38.64 11.43 -21.11
N THR A 4 -37.62 12.14 -20.62
CA THR A 4 -36.21 11.87 -20.90
C THR A 4 -35.62 10.80 -19.96
N PRO A 5 -35.09 9.67 -20.47
CA PRO A 5 -34.49 8.60 -19.65
C PRO A 5 -33.06 8.89 -19.13
N LYS A 6 -32.64 10.17 -19.06
CA LYS A 6 -31.26 10.55 -18.70
C LYS A 6 -30.95 10.48 -17.19
N SER A 7 -31.98 10.47 -16.33
CA SER A 7 -31.86 10.42 -14.87
C SER A 7 -31.23 9.11 -14.37
N ASP A 8 -31.74 7.98 -14.87
CA ASP A 8 -31.49 6.67 -14.24
C ASP A 8 -30.13 6.09 -14.63
N ALA A 9 -29.67 6.40 -15.85
CA ALA A 9 -28.33 6.04 -16.33
C ALA A 9 -27.23 6.70 -15.48
N GLY A 10 -27.38 7.98 -15.13
CA GLY A 10 -26.41 8.71 -14.31
C GLY A 10 -26.34 8.23 -12.85
N ALA A 11 -27.45 7.74 -12.29
CA ALA A 11 -27.48 7.14 -10.96
C ALA A 11 -26.82 5.75 -10.93
N ALA A 12 -27.06 4.94 -11.97
CA ALA A 12 -26.44 3.62 -12.10
C ALA A 12 -24.91 3.71 -12.29
N GLU A 13 -24.45 4.67 -13.08
CA GLU A 13 -23.02 4.89 -13.33
C GLU A 13 -22.27 5.40 -12.09
N ARG A 14 -22.87 6.33 -11.32
CA ARG A 14 -22.35 6.75 -10.01
C ARG A 14 -22.26 5.60 -9.02
N ARG A 15 -23.30 4.75 -8.93
CA ARG A 15 -23.30 3.57 -8.04
C ARG A 15 -22.18 2.58 -8.41
N SER A 16 -21.93 2.39 -9.70
CA SER A 16 -20.82 1.57 -10.21
C SER A 16 -19.46 2.16 -9.83
N GLY A 17 -19.29 3.48 -10.00
CA GLY A 17 -18.07 4.20 -9.62
C GLY A 17 -17.76 4.12 -8.12
N VAL A 18 -18.76 4.33 -7.26
CA VAL A 18 -18.61 4.20 -5.80
C VAL A 18 -18.25 2.78 -5.40
N ARG A 19 -18.91 1.76 -5.95
CA ARG A 19 -18.60 0.35 -5.67
C ARG A 19 -17.15 0.02 -6.06
N ARG A 20 -16.70 0.53 -7.21
CA ARG A 20 -15.33 0.32 -7.69
C ARG A 20 -14.30 1.00 -6.80
N ALA A 21 -14.56 2.24 -6.37
CA ALA A 21 -13.71 2.97 -5.44
C ALA A 21 -13.61 2.27 -4.09
N PHE A 22 -14.74 1.75 -3.58
CA PHE A 22 -14.79 0.99 -2.33
C PHE A 22 -13.93 -0.28 -2.39
N VAL A 23 -14.09 -1.09 -3.44
CA VAL A 23 -13.29 -2.32 -3.64
C VAL A 23 -11.81 -1.97 -3.76
N ALA A 24 -11.47 -0.92 -4.53
CA ALA A 24 -10.10 -0.42 -4.64
C ALA A 24 -9.49 -0.03 -3.30
N SER A 25 -10.22 0.70 -2.46
CA SER A 25 -9.75 1.07 -1.11
C SER A 25 -9.55 -0.16 -0.23
N LEU A 26 -10.49 -1.11 -0.26
CA LEU A 26 -10.40 -2.36 0.51
C LEU A 26 -9.18 -3.19 0.11
N THR A 27 -8.94 -3.36 -1.19
CA THR A 27 -7.77 -4.09 -1.69
C THR A 27 -6.48 -3.37 -1.30
N GLY A 28 -6.43 -2.04 -1.38
CA GLY A 28 -5.29 -1.25 -0.93
C GLY A 28 -4.99 -1.45 0.55
N THR A 29 -6.01 -1.32 1.41
CA THR A 29 -5.87 -1.55 2.86
C THR A 29 -5.44 -2.98 3.16
N ALA A 30 -6.01 -3.98 2.49
CA ALA A 30 -5.64 -5.38 2.71
C ALA A 30 -4.17 -5.65 2.32
N LEU A 31 -3.70 -5.10 1.19
CA LEU A 31 -2.31 -5.25 0.76
C LEU A 31 -1.33 -4.55 1.70
N GLU A 32 -1.72 -3.40 2.23
CA GLU A 32 -0.93 -2.68 3.23
C GLU A 32 -0.77 -3.51 4.52
N TRP A 33 -1.85 -4.15 5.00
CA TRP A 33 -1.78 -5.07 6.14
C TRP A 33 -0.97 -6.33 5.83
N TYR A 34 -1.10 -6.85 4.61
CA TYR A 34 -0.35 -8.01 4.16
C TYR A 34 1.15 -7.73 4.17
N ASP A 35 1.60 -6.65 3.53
CA ASP A 35 3.01 -6.26 3.47
C ASP A 35 3.59 -6.03 4.87
N PHE A 36 2.83 -5.38 5.75
CA PHE A 36 3.24 -5.18 7.14
C PHE A 36 3.38 -6.46 7.94
N ALA A 37 2.46 -7.41 7.76
CA ALA A 37 2.55 -8.72 8.42
C ALA A 37 3.78 -9.51 7.94
N VAL A 38 4.04 -9.50 6.63
CA VAL A 38 5.22 -10.15 6.05
C VAL A 38 6.51 -9.48 6.53
N TYR A 39 6.58 -8.15 6.50
CA TYR A 39 7.73 -7.40 6.97
C TYR A 39 8.02 -7.65 8.45
N SER A 40 7.00 -7.60 9.31
CA SER A 40 7.18 -7.81 10.75
C SER A 40 7.60 -9.23 11.08
N ALA A 41 7.08 -10.25 10.38
CA ALA A 41 7.57 -11.62 10.49
C ALA A 41 9.04 -11.75 10.05
N ALA A 42 9.41 -11.14 8.92
CA ALA A 42 10.78 -11.17 8.43
C ALA A 42 11.75 -10.39 9.33
N ALA A 43 11.31 -9.26 9.90
CA ALA A 43 12.09 -8.48 10.86
C ALA A 43 12.38 -9.27 12.15
N ALA A 44 11.41 -10.05 12.61
CA ALA A 44 11.55 -10.88 13.80
C ALA A 44 12.45 -12.11 13.61
N LEU A 45 12.53 -12.64 12.38
CA LEU A 45 13.11 -13.97 12.14
C LEU A 45 14.36 -13.97 11.25
N VAL A 46 14.55 -12.96 10.40
CA VAL A 46 15.56 -12.99 9.32
C VAL A 46 16.39 -11.71 9.25
N PHE A 47 15.77 -10.53 9.32
CA PHE A 47 16.49 -9.28 9.01
C PHE A 47 17.56 -8.89 10.03
N GLY A 48 17.38 -9.26 11.30
CA GLY A 48 18.40 -9.01 12.33
C GLY A 48 19.73 -9.66 11.95
N ASP A 49 19.70 -10.97 11.67
CA ASP A 49 20.89 -11.73 11.28
C ASP A 49 21.38 -11.36 9.87
N LEU A 50 20.46 -11.07 8.94
CA LEU A 50 20.81 -10.81 7.55
C LEU A 50 21.45 -9.44 7.33
N PHE A 51 20.90 -8.38 7.94
CA PHE A 51 21.36 -7.00 7.73
C PHE A 51 22.24 -6.48 8.87
N PHE A 52 22.16 -7.06 10.07
CA PHE A 52 22.94 -6.65 11.24
C PHE A 52 23.74 -7.81 11.88
N PRO A 53 24.49 -8.63 11.11
CA PRO A 53 25.18 -9.81 11.61
C PRO A 53 26.33 -9.52 12.60
N SER A 54 26.80 -8.27 12.66
CA SER A 54 27.89 -7.84 13.55
C SER A 54 27.39 -7.34 14.91
N GLU A 55 26.09 -7.16 15.07
CA GLU A 55 25.46 -6.73 16.32
C GLU A 55 25.08 -7.94 17.17
N ASP A 56 24.79 -7.72 18.46
CA ASP A 56 24.17 -8.78 19.26
C ASP A 56 22.74 -9.10 18.73
N PRO A 57 22.25 -10.33 18.88
CA PRO A 57 20.98 -10.75 18.28
C PRO A 57 19.76 -9.91 18.70
N LEU A 58 19.75 -9.39 19.93
CA LEU A 58 18.67 -8.53 20.41
C LEU A 58 18.74 -7.16 19.71
N THR A 59 19.92 -6.55 19.67
CA THR A 59 20.14 -5.25 19.01
C THR A 59 19.86 -5.33 17.51
N GLY A 60 20.32 -6.36 16.82
CA GLY A 60 20.04 -6.57 15.39
C GLY A 60 18.53 -6.67 15.10
N THR A 61 17.80 -7.39 15.95
CA THR A 61 16.33 -7.48 15.86
C THR A 61 15.65 -6.13 16.12
N LEU A 62 16.11 -5.38 17.13
CA LEU A 62 15.58 -4.05 17.43
C LEU A 62 15.83 -3.06 16.28
N LEU A 63 16.99 -3.14 15.61
CA LEU A 63 17.29 -2.35 14.42
C LEU A 63 16.38 -2.73 13.25
N ALA A 64 16.12 -4.02 13.02
CA ALA A 64 15.17 -4.49 12.02
C ALA A 64 13.70 -4.07 12.30
N PHE A 65 13.30 -3.97 13.56
CA PHE A 65 11.99 -3.38 13.90
C PHE A 65 12.00 -1.84 13.82
N SER A 66 13.15 -1.21 14.00
CA SER A 66 13.27 0.25 13.88
C SER A 66 13.03 0.70 12.44
N THR A 67 13.42 -0.10 11.44
CA THR A 67 13.09 0.16 10.04
C THR A 67 11.59 0.00 9.74
N TYR A 68 10.88 -0.87 10.46
CA TYR A 68 9.40 -0.91 10.43
C TYR A 68 8.79 0.41 10.93
N ALA A 69 9.37 1.02 11.98
CA ALA A 69 8.93 2.32 12.49
C ALA A 69 9.02 3.44 11.44
N VAL A 70 10.04 3.40 10.57
CA VAL A 70 10.19 4.35 9.44
C VAL A 70 8.99 4.27 8.46
N GLY A 71 8.37 3.09 8.34
CA GLY A 71 7.16 2.90 7.54
C GLY A 71 5.98 3.78 8.01
N TYR A 72 5.87 4.05 9.32
CA TYR A 72 4.82 4.93 9.84
C TYR A 72 4.99 6.39 9.43
N VAL A 73 6.23 6.85 9.29
CA VAL A 73 6.55 8.20 8.78
C VAL A 73 6.41 8.25 7.25
N SER A 74 6.66 7.13 6.59
CA SER A 74 6.51 7.02 5.14
C SER A 74 5.05 7.20 4.68
N ARG A 75 4.06 6.82 5.51
CA ARG A 75 2.63 6.98 5.21
C ARG A 75 2.17 8.43 5.01
N PRO A 76 2.38 9.38 5.94
CA PRO A 76 1.97 10.76 5.73
C PRO A 76 2.70 11.40 4.54
N ILE A 77 3.98 11.08 4.34
CA ILE A 77 4.76 11.56 3.20
C ILE A 77 4.19 11.01 1.89
N GLY A 78 3.95 9.71 1.82
CA GLY A 78 3.34 9.04 0.68
C GLY A 78 1.94 9.58 0.39
N GLY A 79 1.10 9.75 1.42
CA GLY A 79 -0.23 10.32 1.30
C GLY A 79 -0.21 11.74 0.72
N PHE A 80 0.74 12.58 1.15
CA PHE A 80 0.92 13.92 0.59
C PHE A 80 1.35 13.89 -0.88
N VAL A 81 2.38 13.10 -1.22
CA VAL A 81 2.94 13.02 -2.58
C VAL A 81 1.97 12.35 -3.54
N PHE A 82 1.51 11.15 -3.23
CA PHE A 82 0.59 10.37 -4.06
C PHE A 82 -0.82 10.94 -4.05
N GLY A 83 -1.25 11.62 -2.97
CA GLY A 83 -2.51 12.36 -2.95
C GLY A 83 -2.50 13.50 -3.97
N ARG A 84 -1.48 14.37 -3.92
CA ARG A 84 -1.32 15.47 -4.88
C ARG A 84 -1.17 14.96 -6.31
N LEU A 85 -0.37 13.90 -6.50
CA LEU A 85 -0.21 13.27 -7.80
C LEU A 85 -1.55 12.70 -8.30
N GLY A 86 -2.35 12.09 -7.42
CA GLY A 86 -3.66 11.54 -7.74
C GLY A 86 -4.67 12.58 -8.23
N ASP A 87 -4.59 13.80 -7.70
CA ASP A 87 -5.42 14.91 -8.14
C ASP A 87 -4.96 15.51 -9.48
N VAL A 88 -3.68 15.36 -9.87
CA VAL A 88 -3.12 15.88 -11.14
C VAL A 88 -3.24 14.87 -12.29
N ILE A 89 -2.80 13.61 -12.09
CA ILE A 89 -2.74 12.59 -13.17
C ILE A 89 -3.90 11.59 -13.13
N GLY A 90 -4.73 11.64 -12.09
CA GLY A 90 -5.92 10.83 -11.89
C GLY A 90 -5.75 9.69 -10.87
N ARG A 91 -6.70 9.62 -9.93
CA ARG A 91 -6.69 8.71 -8.77
C ARG A 91 -6.51 7.23 -9.13
N LYS A 92 -7.12 6.76 -10.23
CA LYS A 92 -7.00 5.36 -10.67
C LYS A 92 -5.56 5.00 -11.05
N LYS A 93 -4.85 5.90 -11.74
CA LYS A 93 -3.47 5.62 -12.18
C LYS A 93 -2.52 5.53 -10.99
N VAL A 94 -2.67 6.47 -10.05
CA VAL A 94 -1.88 6.47 -8.82
C VAL A 94 -2.17 5.23 -7.97
N LEU A 95 -3.43 4.84 -7.81
CA LEU A 95 -3.78 3.60 -7.12
C LEU A 95 -3.08 2.39 -7.72
N ILE A 96 -3.12 2.23 -9.05
CA ILE A 96 -2.45 1.10 -9.71
C ILE A 96 -0.93 1.19 -9.50
N ALA A 97 -0.34 2.38 -9.62
CA ALA A 97 1.09 2.57 -9.40
C ALA A 97 1.51 2.21 -7.96
N THR A 98 0.75 2.61 -6.95
CA THR A 98 1.05 2.26 -5.54
C THR A 98 0.88 0.75 -5.30
N LEU A 99 -0.13 0.12 -5.90
CA LEU A 99 -0.32 -1.33 -5.80
C LEU A 99 0.86 -2.10 -6.40
N VAL A 100 1.34 -1.67 -7.57
CA VAL A 100 2.52 -2.25 -8.22
C VAL A 100 3.79 -2.00 -7.40
N LEU A 101 3.96 -0.78 -6.87
CA LEU A 101 5.11 -0.43 -6.04
C LEU A 101 5.21 -1.32 -4.80
N ILE A 102 4.09 -1.51 -4.09
CA ILE A 102 4.02 -2.43 -2.93
C ILE A 102 4.38 -3.84 -3.37
N GLY A 103 3.72 -4.38 -4.40
CA GLY A 103 3.99 -5.75 -4.86
C GLY A 103 5.44 -5.99 -5.27
N VAL A 104 6.07 -5.04 -5.95
CA VAL A 104 7.50 -5.11 -6.31
C VAL A 104 8.38 -5.05 -5.08
N ALA A 105 8.10 -4.15 -4.13
CA ALA A 105 8.87 -4.06 -2.88
C ALA A 105 8.79 -5.36 -2.05
N THR A 106 7.58 -5.91 -1.87
CA THR A 106 7.37 -7.19 -1.15
C THR A 106 8.06 -8.34 -1.88
N PHE A 107 8.01 -8.36 -3.20
CA PHE A 107 8.69 -9.38 -4.00
C PHE A 107 10.21 -9.32 -3.84
N LEU A 108 10.80 -8.12 -3.87
CA LEU A 108 12.24 -7.93 -3.65
C LEU A 108 12.67 -8.35 -2.24
N ILE A 109 11.83 -8.10 -1.22
CA ILE A 109 12.05 -8.62 0.13
C ILE A 109 12.06 -10.16 0.13
N GLY A 110 11.15 -10.80 -0.61
CA GLY A 110 11.11 -12.26 -0.73
C GLY A 110 12.28 -12.87 -1.51
N LEU A 111 13.02 -12.07 -2.26
CA LEU A 111 14.26 -12.48 -2.95
C LEU A 111 15.51 -12.34 -2.08
N LEU A 112 15.37 -11.84 -0.84
CA LEU A 112 16.48 -11.80 0.10
C LEU A 112 16.95 -13.23 0.43
N PRO A 113 18.27 -13.45 0.52
CA PRO A 113 18.85 -14.78 0.73
C PRO A 113 18.61 -15.33 2.14
#